data_AF-A0A4P7L744-F1
#
_entry.id   AF-A0A4P7L744-F1
#
_cell.length_a   1.000
_cell.length_b   1.000
_cell.length_c   1.000
_cell.angle_alpha   90.00
_cell.angle_beta   90.00
_cell.angle_gamma   90.00
#
_symmetry.space_group_name_H-M   'P 1'
#
loop_
_entity.id
_entity.type
_entity.pdbx_description
1 polymer ?
#
loop_
_entity_poly.entity_id
_entity_poly.type
_entity_poly.pdbx_seq_one_letter_code
_entity_poly.pdbx_strand_id
1 'polypeptide(L)'
;MIFKLSICTFPFLLWSLMGGNKQEILGLNSDHIVTIYTFFSCLLLSGYTIIKNKYPIKKIHILSIFLLVIYFIINVTVYDVSATTLTISHAIYIVISLCFIVIFDKKPILLSYLIASGLIFVSSFLLIQLYHLGFGDWERLTFPVFSNNKWSYFPSGYESSSDPNILAFMLCISSIYILFTLPNKFIINFIFVLSVACSFLTLSRSSLLSFFISFLIVNMYSFFVLKKFQFRFFILFILSIFLSFIVIKTVPFKGIETITTKENIEIKNNNSQKILEMTLREKSNSDRIARLNNAVMQLSNLKSFFIGNGIGYSSSTKDPHNFYLSTIIDSGVFILTIIIMILIKPLLFLLKNGRSSNFVLGCMFITIYFLLISLFYWQVRVLYFSNILLFTFINMNSIKNDE
;
A
#
# COMPACT_ATOMS: atom_id res chain seq x y z
N MET A 1 10.43 1.40 -28.35
CA MET A 1 11.39 0.79 -27.41
C MET A 1 11.06 1.11 -25.95
N ILE A 2 11.04 2.37 -25.50
CA ILE A 2 10.72 2.75 -24.09
C ILE A 2 9.38 2.17 -23.61
N PHE A 3 8.30 2.21 -24.41
CA PHE A 3 7.01 1.60 -24.06
C PHE A 3 7.09 0.06 -23.87
N LYS A 4 7.84 -0.63 -24.75
CA LYS A 4 8.05 -2.08 -24.67
C LYS A 4 8.88 -2.45 -23.44
N LEU A 5 9.82 -1.58 -23.08
CA LEU A 5 10.75 -1.73 -21.98
C LEU A 5 10.11 -1.41 -20.62
N SER A 6 9.18 -0.45 -20.55
CA SER A 6 8.38 -0.19 -19.34
C SER A 6 7.41 -1.32 -18.97
N ILE A 7 7.13 -2.27 -19.87
CA ILE A 7 6.38 -3.49 -19.52
C ILE A 7 7.17 -4.36 -18.52
N CYS A 8 8.50 -4.28 -18.52
CA CYS A 8 9.32 -5.00 -17.54
C CYS A 8 9.10 -4.49 -16.10
N THR A 9 8.47 -3.34 -15.89
CA THR A 9 8.08 -2.88 -14.56
C THR A 9 6.67 -3.34 -14.16
N PHE A 10 5.90 -3.93 -15.08
CA PHE A 10 4.53 -4.37 -14.84
C PHE A 10 4.41 -5.52 -13.82
N PRO A 11 5.31 -6.54 -13.80
CA PRO A 11 5.26 -7.57 -12.77
C PRO A 11 5.33 -7.02 -11.35
N PHE A 12 6.16 -5.99 -11.11
CA PHE A 12 6.23 -5.31 -9.82
C PHE A 12 4.91 -4.63 -9.44
N LEU A 13 4.32 -3.90 -10.39
CA LEU A 13 3.06 -3.19 -10.19
C LEU A 13 1.94 -4.19 -9.88
N LEU A 14 1.85 -5.27 -10.68
CA LEU A 14 0.86 -6.30 -10.50
C LEU A 14 0.99 -6.97 -9.13
N TRP A 15 2.21 -7.40 -8.78
CA TRP A 15 2.51 -8.01 -7.49
C TRP A 15 2.21 -7.07 -6.31
N SER A 16 2.56 -5.78 -6.42
CA SER A 16 2.23 -4.77 -5.42
C SER A 16 0.71 -4.62 -5.26
N LEU A 17 -0.03 -4.54 -6.37
CA LEU A 17 -1.49 -4.46 -6.39
C LEU A 17 -2.18 -5.71 -5.82
N MET A 18 -1.53 -6.87 -5.90
CA MET A 18 -1.96 -8.12 -5.26
C MET A 18 -1.68 -8.14 -3.74
N GLY A 19 -1.23 -7.03 -3.14
CA GLY A 19 -0.83 -6.94 -1.74
C GLY A 19 0.51 -7.64 -1.44
N GLY A 20 1.31 -7.88 -2.49
CA GLY A 20 2.56 -8.62 -2.42
C GLY A 20 2.36 -10.09 -2.10
N ASN A 21 1.47 -10.73 -2.84
CA ASN A 21 1.16 -12.15 -2.75
C ASN A 21 2.45 -13.02 -2.76
N LYS A 22 2.43 -14.07 -1.94
CA LYS A 22 3.54 -14.99 -1.66
C LYS A 22 3.27 -16.38 -2.23
N GLN A 23 3.14 -16.48 -3.55
CA GLN A 23 2.98 -17.73 -4.28
C GLN A 23 4.33 -18.45 -4.36
N GLU A 24 4.37 -19.75 -4.05
CA GLU A 24 5.53 -20.57 -4.36
C GLU A 24 5.53 -20.92 -5.86
N ILE A 25 6.64 -20.61 -6.52
CA ILE A 25 6.90 -20.90 -7.94
C ILE A 25 8.26 -21.58 -8.00
N LEU A 26 8.29 -22.85 -8.44
CA LEU A 26 9.52 -23.65 -8.53
C LEU A 26 10.33 -23.69 -7.21
N GLY A 27 9.63 -23.76 -6.07
CA GLY A 27 10.26 -23.78 -4.74
C GLY A 27 10.78 -22.43 -4.24
N LEU A 28 10.53 -21.33 -4.98
CA LEU A 28 10.88 -19.97 -4.59
C LEU A 28 9.63 -19.13 -4.36
N ASN A 29 9.66 -18.28 -3.34
CA ASN A 29 8.57 -17.35 -3.06
C ASN A 29 8.53 -16.24 -4.13
N SER A 30 7.35 -15.98 -4.69
CA SER A 30 7.12 -14.93 -5.69
C SER A 30 7.56 -13.55 -5.24
N ASP A 31 7.55 -13.26 -3.94
CA ASP A 31 8.06 -12.01 -3.36
C ASP A 31 9.54 -11.79 -3.74
N HIS A 32 10.38 -12.81 -3.59
CA HIS A 32 11.80 -12.75 -3.96
C HIS A 32 11.98 -12.67 -5.47
N ILE A 33 11.28 -13.51 -6.23
CA ILE A 33 11.38 -13.55 -7.70
C ILE A 33 11.04 -12.19 -8.30
N VAL A 34 9.90 -11.62 -7.90
CA VAL A 34 9.44 -10.33 -8.42
C VAL A 34 10.36 -9.22 -7.97
N THR A 35 10.81 -9.20 -6.71
CA THR A 35 11.70 -8.16 -6.20
C THR A 35 13.04 -8.15 -6.94
N ILE A 36 13.68 -9.31 -7.14
CA ILE A 36 14.95 -9.45 -7.86
C ILE A 36 14.77 -9.06 -9.34
N TYR A 37 13.75 -9.59 -10.00
CA TYR A 37 13.45 -9.26 -11.39
C TYR A 37 13.23 -7.75 -11.57
N THR A 38 12.48 -7.14 -10.67
CA THR A 38 12.18 -5.71 -10.71
C THR A 38 13.43 -4.89 -10.51
N PHE A 39 14.27 -5.24 -9.54
CA PHE A 39 15.52 -4.53 -9.25
C PHE A 39 16.42 -4.47 -10.48
N PHE A 40 16.72 -5.62 -11.11
CA PHE A 40 17.56 -5.67 -12.31
C PHE A 40 16.91 -4.96 -13.50
N SER A 41 15.61 -5.18 -13.73
CA SER A 41 14.88 -4.52 -14.81
C SER A 41 14.92 -2.99 -14.64
N CYS A 42 14.65 -2.50 -13.44
CA CYS A 42 14.66 -1.06 -13.13
C CYS A 42 16.04 -0.43 -13.30
N LEU A 43 17.12 -1.12 -12.88
CA LEU A 43 18.48 -0.65 -13.08
C LEU A 43 18.84 -0.52 -14.57
N LEU A 44 18.58 -1.57 -15.36
CA LEU A 44 18.85 -1.55 -16.80
C LEU A 44 18.04 -0.48 -17.52
N LEU A 45 16.76 -0.36 -17.19
CA LEU A 45 15.86 0.62 -17.79
C LEU A 45 16.21 2.06 -17.43
N SER A 46 16.52 2.32 -16.16
CA SER A 46 16.93 3.64 -15.72
C SER A 46 18.28 4.03 -16.34
N GLY A 47 19.25 3.12 -16.38
CA GLY A 47 20.53 3.32 -17.08
C GLY A 47 20.33 3.65 -18.57
N TYR A 48 19.52 2.87 -19.29
CA TYR A 48 19.16 3.16 -20.68
C TYR A 48 18.50 4.54 -20.83
N THR A 49 17.57 4.88 -19.94
CA THR A 49 16.85 6.16 -19.97
C THR A 49 17.77 7.34 -19.72
N ILE A 50 18.74 7.20 -18.80
CA ILE A 50 19.74 8.22 -18.49
C ILE A 50 20.65 8.47 -19.70
N ILE A 51 21.21 7.39 -20.27
CA ILE A 51 22.13 7.45 -21.42
C ILE A 51 21.43 8.07 -22.63
N LYS A 52 20.24 7.56 -22.98
CA LYS A 52 19.53 7.96 -24.19
C LYS A 52 19.05 9.42 -24.14
N ASN A 53 18.54 9.86 -22.99
CA ASN A 53 17.89 11.16 -22.90
C ASN A 53 18.83 12.27 -22.39
N LYS A 54 20.14 11.98 -22.20
CA LYS A 54 21.13 12.90 -21.61
C LYS A 54 20.56 13.60 -20.37
N TYR A 55 20.01 12.82 -19.45
CA TYR A 55 19.15 13.33 -18.39
C TYR A 55 19.91 14.28 -17.45
N PRO A 56 19.55 15.57 -17.35
CA PRO A 56 19.92 16.34 -16.17
C PRO A 56 19.05 15.83 -15.02
N ILE A 57 19.64 15.07 -14.11
CA ILE A 57 18.94 14.58 -12.93
C ILE A 57 18.42 15.82 -12.17
N LYS A 58 17.08 16.01 -12.09
CA LYS A 58 16.48 17.14 -11.36
C LYS A 58 17.02 17.11 -9.92
N LYS A 59 17.31 18.29 -9.35
CA LYS A 59 17.86 18.45 -7.97
C LYS A 59 17.09 17.64 -6.91
N ILE A 60 15.80 17.41 -7.12
CA ILE A 60 14.96 16.63 -6.21
C ILE A 60 15.32 15.14 -6.19
N HIS A 61 15.74 14.55 -7.32
CA HIS A 61 16.16 13.15 -7.40
C HIS A 61 17.57 12.96 -6.81
N ILE A 62 18.47 13.92 -7.03
CA ILE A 62 19.81 13.94 -6.41
C ILE A 62 19.68 13.99 -4.89
N LEU A 63 18.80 14.84 -4.36
CA LEU A 63 18.57 14.93 -2.93
C LEU A 63 17.95 13.63 -2.36
N SER A 64 17.04 12.97 -3.09
CA SER A 64 16.48 11.69 -2.67
C SER A 64 17.54 10.58 -2.64
N ILE A 65 18.44 10.52 -3.63
CA ILE A 65 19.59 9.62 -3.64
C ILE A 65 20.53 9.94 -2.48
N PHE A 66 20.80 11.22 -2.23
CA PHE A 66 21.69 11.68 -1.17
C PHE A 66 21.15 11.37 0.24
N LEU A 67 19.87 11.64 0.49
CA LEU A 67 19.18 11.24 1.73
C LEU A 67 19.21 9.73 1.92
N LEU A 68 19.23 8.98 0.83
CA LEU A 68 19.33 7.53 0.89
C LEU A 68 20.70 7.00 1.24
N VAL A 69 21.72 7.60 0.63
CA VAL A 69 23.11 7.28 0.91
C VAL A 69 23.39 7.63 2.37
N ILE A 70 22.88 8.76 2.88
CA ILE A 70 22.94 9.09 4.30
C ILE A 70 22.21 8.04 5.16
N TYR A 71 20.99 7.65 4.79
CA TYR A 71 20.26 6.59 5.51
C TYR A 71 21.04 5.26 5.54
N PHE A 72 21.64 4.86 4.42
CA PHE A 72 22.43 3.63 4.33
C PHE A 72 23.73 3.73 5.13
N ILE A 73 24.45 4.85 5.04
CA ILE A 73 25.68 5.10 5.80
C ILE A 73 25.39 5.08 7.30
N ILE A 74 24.37 5.80 7.78
CA ILE A 74 23.99 5.80 9.20
C ILE A 74 23.69 4.37 9.65
N ASN A 75 22.95 3.60 8.86
CA ASN A 75 22.58 2.25 9.27
C ASN A 75 23.75 1.25 9.27
N VAL A 76 24.69 1.36 8.33
CA VAL A 76 25.87 0.49 8.26
C VAL A 76 26.96 0.90 9.26
N THR A 77 27.06 2.18 9.60
CA THR A 77 28.10 2.68 10.51
C THR A 77 27.72 2.64 11.99
N VAL A 78 26.42 2.71 12.31
CA VAL A 78 25.94 2.79 13.71
C VAL A 78 25.47 1.44 14.25
N TYR A 79 25.05 0.50 13.40
CA TYR A 79 24.42 -0.75 13.83
C TYR A 79 25.17 -2.00 13.40
N ASP A 80 25.16 -3.00 14.28
CA ASP A 80 25.88 -4.26 14.10
C ASP A 80 25.26 -5.14 13.01
N VAL A 81 26.09 -5.98 12.38
CA VAL A 81 25.86 -6.70 11.11
C VAL A 81 24.65 -7.68 11.14
N SER A 82 24.08 -7.97 12.31
CA SER A 82 22.96 -8.91 12.45
C SER A 82 21.62 -8.43 11.84
N ALA A 83 21.48 -7.14 11.52
CA ALA A 83 20.29 -6.57 10.88
C ALA A 83 20.39 -6.43 9.34
N THR A 84 21.46 -6.94 8.73
CA THR A 84 21.79 -6.75 7.30
C THR A 84 20.68 -7.11 6.31
N THR A 85 19.89 -8.15 6.57
CA THR A 85 18.85 -8.61 5.63
C THR A 85 17.71 -7.61 5.47
N LEU A 86 17.26 -6.95 6.54
CA LEU A 86 16.24 -5.91 6.48
C LEU A 86 16.81 -4.61 5.87
N THR A 87 18.06 -4.26 6.17
CA THR A 87 18.75 -3.12 5.55
C THR A 87 18.85 -3.28 4.03
N ILE A 88 19.17 -4.49 3.56
CA ILE A 88 19.21 -4.83 2.13
C ILE A 88 17.83 -4.69 1.48
N SER A 89 16.77 -5.16 2.15
CA SER A 89 15.39 -5.03 1.64
C SER A 89 15.00 -3.56 1.42
N HIS A 90 15.26 -2.70 2.40
CA HIS A 90 15.04 -1.25 2.26
C HIS A 90 15.85 -0.66 1.10
N ALA A 91 17.15 -0.98 1.00
CA ALA A 91 18.00 -0.50 -0.08
C ALA A 91 17.45 -0.87 -1.48
N ILE A 92 17.03 -2.13 -1.65
CA ILE A 92 16.44 -2.61 -2.91
C ILE A 92 15.18 -1.83 -3.27
N TYR A 93 14.22 -1.70 -2.34
CA TYR A 93 12.97 -1.01 -2.66
C TYR A 93 13.17 0.48 -2.93
N ILE A 94 14.16 1.12 -2.31
CA ILE A 94 14.47 2.48 -2.68
C ILE A 94 14.97 2.53 -4.12
N VAL A 95 15.97 1.71 -4.48
CA VAL A 95 16.52 1.72 -5.84
C VAL A 95 15.38 1.53 -6.86
N ILE A 96 14.47 0.60 -6.58
CA ILE A 96 13.25 0.42 -7.38
C ILE A 96 12.44 1.73 -7.46
N SER A 97 12.09 2.36 -6.34
CA SER A 97 11.34 3.63 -6.33
C SER A 97 12.03 4.74 -7.12
N LEU A 98 13.34 4.92 -6.96
CA LEU A 98 14.12 5.93 -7.69
C LEU A 98 14.14 5.65 -9.18
N CYS A 99 14.38 4.40 -9.57
CA CYS A 99 14.35 3.99 -10.97
C CYS A 99 12.95 4.22 -11.59
N PHE A 100 11.87 3.89 -10.88
CA PHE A 100 10.50 4.18 -11.33
C PHE A 100 10.31 5.67 -11.60
N ILE A 101 10.77 6.52 -10.68
CA ILE A 101 10.67 7.97 -10.85
C ILE A 101 11.42 8.42 -12.12
N VAL A 102 12.62 7.89 -12.37
CA VAL A 102 13.43 8.21 -13.57
C VAL A 102 12.78 7.69 -14.86
N ILE A 103 12.31 6.43 -14.87
CA ILE A 103 11.70 5.78 -16.04
C ILE A 103 10.44 6.51 -16.48
N PHE A 104 9.61 6.94 -15.51
CA PHE A 104 8.31 7.56 -15.78
C PHE A 104 8.30 9.08 -15.67
N ASP A 105 9.44 9.77 -15.49
CA ASP A 105 9.49 11.24 -15.36
C ASP A 105 8.88 11.98 -16.57
N LYS A 106 9.16 11.52 -17.80
CA LYS A 106 8.54 12.08 -19.02
C LYS A 106 7.27 11.36 -19.46
N LYS A 107 6.90 10.25 -18.83
CA LYS A 107 5.73 9.43 -19.21
C LYS A 107 4.92 8.97 -18.00
N PRO A 108 4.53 9.87 -17.09
CA PRO A 108 3.84 9.49 -15.87
C PRO A 108 2.43 8.97 -16.17
N ILE A 109 1.78 9.44 -17.26
CA ILE A 109 0.49 8.90 -17.73
C ILE A 109 0.58 7.41 -18.10
N LEU A 110 1.72 6.96 -18.62
CA LEU A 110 1.93 5.54 -18.93
C LEU A 110 1.90 4.69 -17.66
N LEU A 111 2.50 5.16 -16.56
CA LEU A 111 2.43 4.49 -15.27
C LEU A 111 0.97 4.37 -14.80
N SER A 112 0.17 5.43 -14.93
CA SER A 112 -1.26 5.37 -14.58
C SER A 112 -2.02 4.34 -15.39
N TYR A 113 -1.74 4.19 -16.68
CA TYR A 113 -2.35 3.14 -17.49
C TYR A 113 -1.91 1.73 -17.08
N LEU A 114 -0.64 1.53 -16.74
CA LEU A 114 -0.14 0.24 -16.21
C LEU A 114 -0.78 -0.10 -14.86
N ILE A 115 -0.99 0.90 -13.98
CA ILE A 115 -1.70 0.70 -12.72
C ILE A 115 -3.17 0.37 -12.98
N ALA A 116 -3.83 1.07 -13.90
CA ALA A 116 -5.21 0.79 -14.26
C ALA A 116 -5.39 -0.63 -14.83
N SER A 117 -4.46 -1.11 -15.66
CA SER A 117 -4.48 -2.49 -16.18
C SER A 117 -4.21 -3.53 -15.10
N GLY A 118 -3.35 -3.22 -14.12
CA GLY A 118 -3.15 -4.08 -12.96
C GLY A 118 -4.40 -4.14 -12.07
N LEU A 119 -5.06 -3.00 -11.83
CA LEU A 119 -6.27 -2.93 -11.01
C LEU A 119 -7.41 -3.74 -11.60
N ILE A 120 -7.69 -3.60 -12.90
CA ILE A 120 -8.76 -4.36 -13.54
C ILE A 120 -8.49 -5.87 -13.46
N PHE A 121 -7.24 -6.29 -13.65
CA PHE A 121 -6.85 -7.70 -13.53
C PHE A 121 -7.07 -8.20 -12.10
N VAL A 122 -6.49 -7.52 -11.10
CA VAL A 122 -6.55 -7.94 -9.70
C VAL A 122 -7.99 -7.95 -9.20
N SER A 123 -8.76 -6.90 -9.44
CA SER A 123 -10.15 -6.83 -8.98
C SER A 123 -11.06 -7.86 -9.66
N SER A 124 -10.89 -8.10 -10.97
CA SER A 124 -11.65 -9.16 -11.66
C SER A 124 -11.28 -10.54 -11.13
N PHE A 125 -9.99 -10.81 -10.94
CA PHE A 125 -9.52 -12.08 -10.38
C PHE A 125 -10.08 -12.31 -8.97
N LEU A 126 -10.03 -11.30 -8.10
CA LEU A 126 -10.57 -11.39 -6.74
C LEU A 126 -12.06 -11.72 -6.73
N LEU A 127 -12.87 -11.09 -7.60
CA LEU A 127 -14.30 -11.39 -7.67
C LEU A 127 -14.57 -12.81 -8.20
N ILE A 128 -13.87 -13.23 -9.24
CA ILE A 128 -13.98 -14.61 -9.76
C ILE A 128 -13.66 -15.61 -8.64
N GLN A 129 -12.56 -15.40 -7.92
CA GLN A 129 -12.17 -16.29 -6.83
C GLN A 129 -13.15 -16.23 -5.65
N LEU A 130 -13.70 -15.06 -5.34
CA LEU A 130 -14.74 -14.93 -4.33
C LEU A 130 -16.00 -15.74 -4.68
N TYR A 131 -16.40 -15.79 -5.95
CA TYR A 131 -17.53 -16.63 -6.38
C TYR A 131 -17.23 -18.14 -6.27
N HIS A 132 -15.99 -18.55 -6.54
CA HIS A 132 -15.62 -19.97 -6.49
C HIS A 132 -15.34 -20.48 -5.07
N LEU A 133 -14.54 -19.73 -4.31
CA LEU A 133 -14.02 -20.11 -3.00
C LEU A 133 -14.87 -19.59 -1.84
N GLY A 134 -15.65 -18.52 -2.07
CA GLY A 134 -16.24 -17.75 -0.98
C GLY A 134 -15.21 -16.85 -0.29
N PHE A 135 -15.59 -16.31 0.86
CA PHE A 135 -14.65 -15.62 1.74
C PHE A 135 -13.66 -16.62 2.34
N GLY A 136 -12.42 -16.18 2.61
CA GLY A 136 -11.48 -17.01 3.37
C GLY A 136 -11.94 -17.20 4.81
N ASP A 137 -11.22 -18.05 5.56
CA ASP A 137 -11.55 -18.45 6.94
C ASP A 137 -11.75 -17.27 7.91
N TRP A 138 -11.29 -16.08 7.55
CA TRP A 138 -11.39 -14.87 8.35
C TRP A 138 -12.53 -13.95 7.92
N GLU A 139 -13.40 -14.45 7.03
CA GLU A 139 -14.49 -13.72 6.39
C GLU A 139 -14.00 -12.51 5.58
N ARG A 140 -12.73 -12.55 5.13
CA ARG A 140 -12.08 -11.47 4.39
C ARG A 140 -11.70 -11.92 3.00
N LEU A 141 -11.90 -11.03 2.03
CA LEU A 141 -11.34 -11.19 0.69
C LEU A 141 -9.83 -10.95 0.75
N THR A 142 -9.06 -11.90 0.26
CA THR A 142 -7.63 -11.73 0.00
C THR A 142 -7.25 -12.38 -1.32
N PHE A 143 -6.02 -12.19 -1.79
CA PHE A 143 -5.53 -12.85 -2.99
C PHE A 143 -5.15 -14.30 -2.65
N PRO A 144 -5.87 -15.34 -3.14
CA PRO A 144 -5.59 -16.73 -2.81
C PRO A 144 -4.27 -17.19 -3.42
N VAL A 145 -3.78 -18.34 -2.95
CA VAL A 145 -2.56 -18.99 -3.44
C VAL A 145 -2.94 -20.32 -4.07
N PHE A 146 -2.28 -20.68 -5.16
CA PHE A 146 -2.43 -21.98 -5.78
C PHE A 146 -1.50 -22.96 -5.08
N SER A 147 -2.07 -23.92 -4.35
CA SER A 147 -1.32 -24.93 -3.60
C SER A 147 -2.03 -26.27 -3.67
N ASN A 148 -1.29 -27.38 -3.75
CA ASN A 148 -1.86 -28.73 -3.83
C ASN A 148 -2.95 -28.87 -4.92
N ASN A 149 -2.67 -28.33 -6.12
CA ASN A 149 -3.56 -28.32 -7.29
C ASN A 149 -4.93 -27.62 -7.10
N LYS A 150 -5.06 -26.76 -6.09
CA LYS A 150 -6.28 -25.98 -5.86
C LYS A 150 -5.95 -24.55 -5.43
N TRP A 151 -6.89 -23.63 -5.67
CA TRP A 151 -6.85 -22.30 -5.08
C TRP A 151 -7.35 -22.38 -3.64
N SER A 152 -6.58 -21.81 -2.71
CA SER A 152 -6.95 -21.76 -1.30
C SER A 152 -6.44 -20.48 -0.65
N TYR A 153 -7.12 -20.08 0.43
CA TYR A 153 -6.63 -19.04 1.33
C TYR A 153 -5.73 -19.69 2.39
N PHE A 154 -4.62 -19.04 2.71
CA PHE A 154 -3.71 -19.42 3.82
C PHE A 154 -3.31 -20.92 3.91
N PRO A 155 -2.88 -21.59 2.82
CA PRO A 155 -2.60 -23.04 2.85
C PRO A 155 -1.53 -23.48 3.85
N SER A 156 -0.60 -22.61 4.23
CA SER A 156 0.45 -22.88 5.23
C SER A 156 0.42 -21.88 6.39
N GLY A 157 -0.74 -21.27 6.64
CA GLY A 157 -0.94 -20.30 7.71
C GLY A 157 -1.00 -18.84 7.23
N TYR A 158 -1.12 -17.91 8.17
CA TYR A 158 -1.41 -16.50 7.87
C TYR A 158 -0.41 -15.84 6.90
N GLU A 159 0.86 -16.22 6.99
CA GLU A 159 1.93 -15.61 6.21
C GLU A 159 2.03 -16.14 4.78
N SER A 160 1.24 -17.16 4.42
CA SER A 160 1.38 -17.89 3.17
C SER A 160 0.62 -17.28 2.00
N SER A 161 -0.19 -16.24 2.22
CA SER A 161 -0.91 -15.52 1.15
C SER A 161 -0.78 -14.01 1.31
N SER A 162 -1.50 -13.25 0.48
CA SER A 162 -1.54 -11.79 0.62
C SER A 162 -2.22 -11.39 1.93
N ASP A 163 -1.70 -10.36 2.61
CA ASP A 163 -2.38 -9.77 3.76
C ASP A 163 -3.55 -8.91 3.25
N PRO A 164 -4.79 -9.16 3.71
CA PRO A 164 -5.96 -8.43 3.25
C PRO A 164 -5.86 -6.91 3.51
N ASN A 165 -5.11 -6.46 4.52
CA ASN A 165 -4.94 -5.03 4.81
C ASN A 165 -4.02 -4.35 3.80
N ILE A 166 -2.92 -5.00 3.40
CA ILE A 166 -2.04 -4.47 2.34
C ILE A 166 -2.81 -4.43 1.03
N LEU A 167 -3.56 -5.49 0.72
CA LEU A 167 -4.35 -5.58 -0.50
C LEU A 167 -5.37 -4.43 -0.56
N ALA A 168 -6.12 -4.21 0.53
CA ALA A 168 -7.06 -3.09 0.63
C ALA A 168 -6.37 -1.74 0.39
N PHE A 169 -5.20 -1.55 1.00
CA PHE A 169 -4.41 -0.35 0.85
C PHE A 169 -3.99 -0.13 -0.60
N MET A 170 -3.40 -1.15 -1.23
CA MET A 170 -2.88 -1.07 -2.60
C MET A 170 -3.99 -0.83 -3.61
N LEU A 171 -5.17 -1.45 -3.42
CA LEU A 171 -6.37 -1.18 -4.22
C LEU A 171 -6.82 0.27 -4.04
N CYS A 172 -6.99 0.75 -2.80
CA CYS A 172 -7.45 2.12 -2.54
C CYS A 172 -6.50 3.19 -3.10
N ILE A 173 -5.22 3.16 -2.72
CA ILE A 173 -4.25 4.19 -3.11
C ILE A 173 -4.08 4.27 -4.63
N SER A 174 -4.07 3.13 -5.31
CA SER A 174 -3.95 3.04 -6.77
C SER A 174 -5.22 3.51 -7.47
N SER A 175 -6.39 3.22 -6.91
CA SER A 175 -7.68 3.70 -7.42
C SER A 175 -7.76 5.23 -7.38
N ILE A 176 -7.38 5.82 -6.24
CA ILE A 176 -7.30 7.27 -6.06
C ILE A 176 -6.31 7.85 -7.08
N TYR A 177 -5.13 7.24 -7.21
CA TYR A 177 -4.13 7.68 -8.15
C TYR A 177 -4.65 7.75 -9.58
N ILE A 178 -5.28 6.68 -10.10
CA ILE A 178 -5.81 6.68 -11.47
C ILE A 178 -6.95 7.67 -11.65
N LEU A 179 -7.80 7.88 -10.63
CA LEU A 179 -8.92 8.81 -10.69
C LEU A 179 -8.46 10.26 -10.92
N PHE A 180 -7.36 10.66 -10.27
CA PHE A 180 -6.81 12.01 -10.34
C PHE A 180 -5.77 12.21 -11.45
N THR A 181 -5.29 11.14 -12.09
CA THR A 181 -4.26 11.22 -13.14
C THR A 181 -4.79 10.94 -14.55
N LEU A 182 -5.80 10.08 -14.69
CA LEU A 182 -6.36 9.71 -15.99
C LEU A 182 -7.61 10.53 -16.35
N PRO A 183 -7.91 10.70 -17.65
CA PRO A 183 -9.09 11.42 -18.09
C PRO A 183 -10.39 10.74 -17.64
N ASN A 184 -11.46 11.52 -17.53
CA ASN A 184 -12.79 11.02 -17.20
C ASN A 184 -13.35 10.17 -18.35
N LYS A 185 -13.03 8.88 -18.35
CA LYS A 185 -13.57 7.88 -19.26
C LYS A 185 -14.36 6.85 -18.45
N PHE A 186 -15.41 6.31 -19.05
CA PHE A 186 -16.25 5.27 -18.45
C PHE A 186 -15.41 4.10 -17.92
N ILE A 187 -14.45 3.61 -18.71
CA ILE A 187 -13.56 2.52 -18.34
C ILE A 187 -12.78 2.83 -17.04
N ILE A 188 -12.29 4.06 -16.87
CA ILE A 188 -11.53 4.45 -15.67
C ILE A 188 -12.44 4.52 -14.44
N ASN A 189 -13.66 5.06 -14.62
CA ASN A 189 -14.66 5.10 -13.56
C ASN A 189 -15.08 3.69 -13.13
N PHE A 190 -15.24 2.78 -14.09
CA PHE A 190 -15.54 1.38 -13.83
C PHE A 190 -14.41 0.69 -13.05
N ILE A 191 -13.16 0.86 -13.48
CA ILE A 191 -11.99 0.29 -12.77
C ILE A 191 -11.93 0.82 -11.34
N PHE A 192 -12.14 2.12 -11.13
CA PHE A 192 -12.18 2.72 -9.80
C PHE A 192 -13.27 2.08 -8.93
N VAL A 193 -14.51 1.99 -9.42
CA VAL A 193 -15.64 1.42 -8.65
C VAL A 193 -15.36 -0.04 -8.28
N LEU A 194 -14.88 -0.82 -9.24
CA LEU A 194 -14.56 -2.24 -9.07
C LEU A 194 -13.49 -2.46 -8.00
N SER A 195 -12.40 -1.68 -8.07
CA SER A 195 -11.24 -1.84 -7.19
C SER A 195 -11.48 -1.32 -5.78
N VAL A 196 -12.19 -0.21 -5.62
CA VAL A 196 -12.60 0.29 -4.30
C VAL A 196 -13.63 -0.66 -3.66
N ALA A 197 -14.57 -1.22 -4.43
CA ALA A 197 -15.48 -2.25 -3.93
C ALA A 197 -14.71 -3.49 -3.45
N CYS A 198 -13.73 -3.99 -4.22
CA CYS A 198 -12.87 -5.09 -3.80
C CYS A 198 -12.08 -4.76 -2.53
N SER A 199 -11.61 -3.52 -2.39
CA SER A 199 -10.96 -3.06 -1.15
C SER A 199 -11.92 -3.17 0.05
N PHE A 200 -13.19 -2.80 -0.10
CA PHE A 200 -14.17 -2.94 0.98
C PHE A 200 -14.48 -4.39 1.32
N LEU A 201 -14.50 -5.27 0.32
CA LEU A 201 -14.67 -6.71 0.52
C LEU A 201 -13.51 -7.38 1.29
N THR A 202 -12.33 -6.73 1.38
CA THR A 202 -11.27 -7.20 2.28
C THR A 202 -11.61 -7.02 3.77
N LEU A 203 -12.61 -6.19 4.09
CA LEU A 203 -13.02 -5.79 5.44
C LEU A 203 -11.85 -5.25 6.30
N SER A 204 -10.84 -4.66 5.67
CA SER A 204 -9.75 -3.98 6.38
C SER A 204 -10.26 -2.70 7.05
N ARG A 205 -10.47 -2.76 8.36
CA ARG A 205 -10.97 -1.63 9.18
C ARG A 205 -10.07 -0.39 9.09
N SER A 206 -8.75 -0.60 9.14
CA SER A 206 -7.76 0.49 9.07
C SER A 206 -7.77 1.17 7.71
N SER A 207 -7.84 0.39 6.61
CA SER A 207 -7.95 0.92 5.26
C SER A 207 -9.25 1.71 5.06
N LEU A 208 -10.39 1.12 5.46
CA LEU A 208 -11.71 1.75 5.35
C LEU A 208 -11.78 3.09 6.09
N LEU A 209 -11.36 3.10 7.36
CA LEU A 209 -11.36 4.30 8.20
C LEU A 209 -10.44 5.38 7.60
N SER A 210 -9.22 5.00 7.22
CA SER A 210 -8.24 5.93 6.63
C SER A 210 -8.77 6.50 5.32
N PHE A 211 -9.43 5.69 4.48
CA PHE A 211 -10.02 6.13 3.23
C PHE A 211 -11.14 7.13 3.47
N PHE A 212 -12.05 6.82 4.40
CA PHE A 212 -13.19 7.69 4.72
C PHE A 212 -12.75 9.04 5.30
N ILE A 213 -11.81 9.04 6.26
CA ILE A 213 -11.28 10.29 6.83
C ILE A 213 -10.56 11.10 5.75
N SER A 214 -9.72 10.47 4.94
CA SER A 214 -9.04 11.15 3.82
C SER A 214 -10.04 11.73 2.82
N PHE A 215 -11.11 10.98 2.51
CA PHE A 215 -12.20 11.44 1.66
C PHE A 215 -12.88 12.67 2.22
N LEU A 216 -13.22 12.69 3.51
CA LEU A 216 -13.83 13.86 4.14
C LEU A 216 -12.90 15.07 4.09
N ILE A 217 -11.64 14.93 4.52
CA ILE A 217 -10.68 16.05 4.55
C ILE A 217 -10.46 16.63 3.15
N VAL A 218 -10.26 15.78 2.15
CA VAL A 218 -10.02 16.22 0.76
C VAL A 218 -11.23 16.89 0.15
N ASN A 219 -12.44 16.38 0.40
CA ASN A 219 -13.67 17.02 -0.06
C ASN A 219 -13.94 18.35 0.67
N MET A 220 -13.70 18.43 1.98
CA MET A 220 -13.79 19.67 2.74
C MET A 220 -12.83 20.72 2.19
N TYR A 221 -11.56 20.36 1.97
CA TYR A 221 -10.59 21.28 1.36
C TYR A 221 -11.03 21.71 -0.05
N SER A 222 -11.48 20.77 -0.89
CA SER A 222 -11.97 21.09 -2.23
C SER A 222 -13.15 22.06 -2.20
N PHE A 223 -14.09 21.88 -1.27
CA PHE A 223 -15.27 22.72 -1.15
C PHE A 223 -14.95 24.09 -0.55
N PHE A 224 -14.27 24.14 0.60
CA PHE A 224 -14.03 25.38 1.32
C PHE A 224 -12.91 26.23 0.72
N VAL A 225 -11.81 25.61 0.29
CA VAL A 225 -10.61 26.30 -0.22
C VAL A 225 -10.68 26.47 -1.73
N LEU A 226 -10.94 25.39 -2.47
CA LEU A 226 -10.93 25.44 -3.94
C LEU A 226 -12.28 25.83 -4.55
N LYS A 227 -13.35 25.96 -3.74
CA LYS A 227 -14.72 26.24 -4.18
C LYS A 227 -15.22 25.26 -5.26
N LYS A 228 -14.78 24.00 -5.20
CA LYS A 228 -15.11 22.94 -6.15
C LYS A 228 -15.67 21.74 -5.41
N PHE A 229 -16.90 21.34 -5.75
CA PHE A 229 -17.46 20.07 -5.26
C PHE A 229 -17.02 18.91 -6.16
N GLN A 230 -16.43 17.86 -5.58
CA GLN A 230 -15.96 16.68 -6.32
C GLN A 230 -17.10 15.68 -6.57
N PHE A 231 -18.16 16.12 -7.26
CA PHE A 231 -19.38 15.32 -7.46
C PHE A 231 -19.11 13.93 -8.06
N ARG A 232 -18.23 13.87 -9.07
CA ARG A 232 -17.79 12.60 -9.69
C ARG A 232 -17.20 11.65 -8.65
N PHE A 233 -16.30 12.15 -7.80
CA PHE A 233 -15.63 11.30 -6.81
C PHE A 233 -16.63 10.78 -5.77
N PHE A 234 -17.54 11.65 -5.31
CA PHE A 234 -18.63 11.28 -4.40
C PHE A 234 -19.52 10.17 -4.98
N ILE A 235 -20.00 10.33 -6.22
CA ILE A 235 -20.83 9.29 -6.87
C ILE A 235 -20.08 7.96 -6.98
N LEU A 236 -18.84 7.97 -7.45
CA LEU A 236 -18.09 6.74 -7.63
C LEU A 236 -17.83 6.04 -6.30
N PHE A 237 -17.61 6.79 -5.22
CA PHE A 237 -17.50 6.23 -3.88
C PHE A 237 -18.79 5.54 -3.44
N ILE A 238 -19.95 6.19 -3.59
CA ILE A 238 -21.26 5.58 -3.26
C ILE A 238 -21.52 4.33 -4.11
N LEU A 239 -21.21 4.35 -5.41
CA LEU A 239 -21.32 3.19 -6.27
C LEU A 239 -20.41 2.03 -5.83
N SER A 240 -19.21 2.33 -5.32
CA SER A 240 -18.29 1.33 -4.79
C SER A 240 -18.85 0.64 -3.54
N ILE A 241 -19.44 1.42 -2.64
CA ILE A 241 -20.15 0.90 -1.45
C ILE A 241 -21.30 0.00 -1.90
N PHE A 242 -22.15 0.50 -2.79
CA PHE A 242 -23.32 -0.24 -3.28
C PHE A 242 -22.93 -1.57 -3.95
N LEU A 243 -21.90 -1.54 -4.80
CA LEU A 243 -21.37 -2.75 -5.44
C LEU A 243 -20.85 -3.75 -4.40
N SER A 244 -20.13 -3.30 -3.37
CA SER A 244 -19.66 -4.20 -2.30
C SER A 244 -20.81 -4.90 -1.57
N PHE A 245 -21.91 -4.19 -1.28
CA PHE A 245 -23.09 -4.79 -0.66
C PHE A 245 -23.81 -5.79 -1.58
N ILE A 246 -23.91 -5.49 -2.87
CA ILE A 246 -24.47 -6.44 -3.85
C ILE A 246 -23.65 -7.72 -3.84
N VAL A 247 -22.31 -7.61 -3.94
CA VAL A 247 -21.43 -8.77 -3.98
C VAL A 247 -21.60 -9.62 -2.72
N ILE A 248 -21.54 -9.02 -1.52
CA ILE A 248 -21.75 -9.73 -0.25
C ILE A 248 -23.07 -10.51 -0.24
N LYS A 249 -24.15 -9.92 -0.76
CA LYS A 249 -25.47 -10.58 -0.80
C LYS A 249 -25.55 -11.73 -1.80
N THR A 250 -24.77 -11.67 -2.88
CA THR A 250 -24.80 -12.67 -3.98
C THR A 250 -23.83 -13.82 -3.80
N VAL A 251 -22.79 -13.67 -2.97
CA VAL A 251 -21.80 -14.72 -2.76
C VAL A 251 -22.40 -15.82 -1.89
N PRO A 252 -22.41 -17.09 -2.32
CA PRO A 252 -22.87 -18.19 -1.49
C PRO A 252 -21.97 -18.28 -0.25
N PHE A 253 -22.52 -17.99 0.93
CA PHE A 253 -21.88 -18.27 2.21
C PHE A 253 -21.79 -19.80 2.38
N LYS A 254 -20.76 -20.41 1.78
CA LYS A 254 -20.47 -21.86 1.91
C LYS A 254 -20.24 -22.29 3.37
N GLY A 255 -20.13 -21.35 4.32
CA GLY A 255 -20.01 -21.62 5.76
C GLY A 255 -21.32 -21.65 6.55
N ILE A 256 -22.50 -21.40 5.95
CA ILE A 256 -23.78 -21.41 6.69
C ILE A 256 -24.58 -22.69 6.45
N GLU A 257 -24.45 -23.33 5.28
CA GLU A 257 -25.21 -24.57 5.00
C GLU A 257 -24.78 -25.78 5.84
N THR A 258 -23.57 -25.77 6.43
CA THR A 258 -23.14 -26.80 7.40
C THR A 258 -23.57 -26.53 8.84
N ILE A 259 -24.15 -25.36 9.14
CA ILE A 259 -24.64 -24.99 10.49
C ILE A 259 -26.18 -25.02 10.55
N THR A 260 -26.87 -25.09 9.41
CA THR A 260 -28.33 -25.08 9.33
C THR A 260 -29.01 -26.45 9.48
N THR A 261 -28.31 -27.50 9.93
CA THR A 261 -28.93 -28.75 10.36
C THR A 261 -29.12 -28.79 11.88
N LYS A 262 -30.31 -28.34 12.32
CA LYS A 262 -31.07 -28.76 13.51
C LYS A 262 -30.54 -28.57 14.96
N GLU A 263 -29.39 -27.95 15.25
CA GLU A 263 -28.93 -27.75 16.66
C GLU A 263 -28.95 -26.29 17.20
N ASN A 264 -29.69 -25.36 16.58
CA ASN A 264 -29.49 -23.92 16.81
C ASN A 264 -30.59 -23.15 17.58
N ILE A 265 -31.00 -23.66 18.74
CA ILE A 265 -31.67 -22.82 19.75
C ILE A 265 -30.83 -22.70 21.04
N GLU A 266 -30.08 -23.73 21.44
CA GLU A 266 -29.15 -23.65 22.58
C GLU A 266 -27.81 -22.96 22.24
N ILE A 267 -27.30 -23.10 21.01
CA ILE A 267 -26.03 -22.49 20.59
C ILE A 267 -26.13 -20.96 20.46
N LYS A 268 -27.33 -20.38 20.30
CA LYS A 268 -27.52 -18.94 20.10
C LYS A 268 -27.21 -18.12 21.37
N ASN A 269 -27.42 -18.69 22.55
CA ASN A 269 -27.03 -18.08 23.83
C ASN A 269 -25.55 -18.29 24.15
N ASN A 270 -24.97 -19.43 23.76
CA ASN A 270 -23.52 -19.66 23.88
C ASN A 270 -22.70 -18.83 22.88
N ASN A 271 -23.24 -18.51 21.70
CA ASN A 271 -22.56 -17.69 20.70
C ASN A 271 -22.55 -16.20 21.02
N SER A 272 -23.57 -15.66 21.70
CA SER A 272 -23.52 -14.28 22.18
C SER A 272 -22.48 -14.14 23.30
N GLN A 273 -22.35 -15.13 24.20
CA GLN A 273 -21.25 -15.21 25.17
C GLN A 273 -19.89 -15.44 24.51
N LYS A 274 -19.76 -16.30 23.50
CA LYS A 274 -18.51 -16.48 22.72
C LYS A 274 -18.12 -15.23 21.93
N ILE A 275 -19.08 -14.49 21.38
CA ILE A 275 -18.82 -13.22 20.70
C ILE A 275 -18.41 -12.16 21.74
N LEU A 276 -19.04 -12.13 22.90
CA LEU A 276 -18.63 -11.28 24.03
C LEU A 276 -17.21 -11.65 24.49
N GLU A 277 -16.89 -12.94 24.65
CA GLU A 277 -15.56 -13.47 24.99
C GLU A 277 -14.52 -13.25 23.88
N MET A 278 -14.91 -13.30 22.60
CA MET A 278 -14.04 -12.96 21.45
C MET A 278 -13.76 -11.46 21.39
N THR A 279 -14.73 -10.63 21.78
CA THR A 279 -14.58 -9.17 21.92
C THR A 279 -13.77 -8.81 23.18
N LEU A 280 -13.89 -9.63 24.22
CA LEU A 280 -13.16 -9.56 25.49
C LEU A 280 -11.87 -10.38 25.51
N ARG A 281 -11.38 -10.91 24.36
CA ARG A 281 -10.16 -11.75 24.31
C ARG A 281 -8.97 -11.00 24.90
N GLU A 282 -8.77 -11.18 26.19
CA GLU A 282 -7.71 -10.58 27.00
C GLU A 282 -6.34 -10.89 26.40
N LYS A 283 -6.17 -12.02 25.71
CA LYS A 283 -4.91 -12.43 25.08
C LYS A 283 -4.49 -11.57 23.87
N SER A 284 -5.43 -11.13 23.03
CA SER A 284 -5.14 -10.24 21.89
C SER A 284 -4.88 -8.81 22.35
N ASN A 285 -5.68 -8.35 23.31
CA ASN A 285 -5.50 -7.02 23.89
C ASN A 285 -4.23 -6.95 24.76
N SER A 286 -3.90 -8.01 25.52
CA SER A 286 -2.66 -8.09 26.29
C SER A 286 -1.42 -8.18 25.43
N ASP A 287 -1.45 -8.87 24.28
CA ASP A 287 -0.33 -8.85 23.32
C ASP A 287 -0.10 -7.43 22.77
N ARG A 288 -1.17 -6.72 22.42
CA ARG A 288 -1.09 -5.31 21.97
C ARG A 288 -0.56 -4.39 23.06
N ILE A 289 -1.04 -4.53 24.30
CA ILE A 289 -0.55 -3.76 25.46
C ILE A 289 0.92 -4.10 25.72
N ALA A 290 1.33 -5.37 25.64
CA ALA A 290 2.71 -5.78 25.83
C ALA A 290 3.64 -5.23 24.75
N ARG A 291 3.21 -5.19 23.48
CA ARG A 291 3.93 -4.54 22.38
C ARG A 291 4.08 -3.04 22.62
N LEU A 292 3.01 -2.36 23.06
CA LEU A 292 3.05 -0.94 23.38
C LEU A 292 3.97 -0.64 24.58
N ASN A 293 3.90 -1.44 25.64
CA ASN A 293 4.79 -1.29 26.81
C ASN A 293 6.26 -1.50 26.43
N ASN A 294 6.56 -2.47 25.56
CA ASN A 294 7.91 -2.63 25.01
C ASN A 294 8.34 -1.38 24.23
N ALA A 295 7.48 -0.85 23.37
CA ALA A 295 7.77 0.38 22.63
C ALA A 295 8.07 1.55 23.59
N VAL A 296 7.27 1.76 24.62
CA VAL A 296 7.50 2.81 25.64
C VAL A 296 8.84 2.62 26.36
N MET A 297 9.19 1.38 26.73
CA MET A 297 10.47 1.08 27.35
C MET A 297 11.67 1.33 26.43
N GLN A 298 11.54 1.06 25.13
CA GLN A 298 12.60 1.37 24.16
C GLN A 298 12.72 2.87 23.89
N LEU A 299 11.61 3.62 23.98
CA LEU A 299 11.57 5.07 23.78
C LEU A 299 12.03 5.87 25.00
N SER A 300 12.07 5.27 26.20
CA SER A 300 12.53 5.95 27.42
C SER A 300 14.05 6.19 27.42
N ASN A 301 14.80 5.43 26.63
CA ASN A 301 16.22 5.68 26.41
C ASN A 301 16.40 6.79 25.36
N LEU A 302 17.08 7.88 25.75
CA LEU A 302 17.30 9.04 24.88
C LEU A 302 18.09 8.70 23.61
N LYS A 303 19.07 7.78 23.69
CA LYS A 303 19.88 7.39 22.53
C LYS A 303 19.03 6.71 21.46
N SER A 304 18.24 5.72 21.87
CA SER A 304 17.34 4.97 20.98
C SER A 304 16.22 5.85 20.45
N PHE A 305 15.71 6.79 21.24
CA PHE A 305 14.71 7.76 20.78
C PHE A 305 15.22 8.59 19.59
N PHE A 306 16.42 9.17 19.69
CA PHE A 306 16.92 10.07 18.64
C PHE A 306 17.49 9.34 17.43
N ILE A 307 18.30 8.30 17.65
CA ILE A 307 19.10 7.67 16.59
C ILE A 307 18.54 6.29 16.19
N GLY A 308 17.80 5.63 17.07
CA GLY A 308 17.26 4.28 16.88
C GLY A 308 18.13 3.18 17.51
N ASN A 309 17.73 1.93 17.27
CA ASN A 309 18.44 0.72 17.69
C ASN A 309 18.93 -0.14 16.51
N GLY A 310 18.62 0.25 15.28
CA GLY A 310 18.93 -0.44 14.04
C GLY A 310 17.68 -0.85 13.27
N ILE A 311 17.73 -0.77 11.94
CA ILE A 311 16.65 -1.25 11.06
C ILE A 311 16.31 -2.70 11.40
N GLY A 312 15.03 -2.97 11.65
CA GLY A 312 14.56 -4.32 11.93
C GLY A 312 14.63 -4.72 13.41
N TYR A 313 15.10 -3.85 14.29
CA TYR A 313 15.10 -4.12 15.73
C TYR A 313 13.69 -4.42 16.27
N SER A 314 12.68 -3.65 15.86
CA SER A 314 11.27 -3.86 16.20
C SER A 314 10.77 -5.24 15.75
N SER A 315 11.18 -5.72 14.57
CA SER A 315 10.82 -7.05 14.07
C SER A 315 11.48 -8.19 14.86
N SER A 316 12.69 -7.96 15.40
CA SER A 316 13.41 -8.94 16.21
C SER A 316 12.97 -9.00 17.68
N THR A 317 12.25 -7.99 18.16
CA THR A 317 11.82 -7.87 19.56
C THR A 317 10.31 -8.05 19.68
N LYS A 318 9.55 -6.95 19.60
CA LYS A 318 8.09 -6.93 19.54
C LYS A 318 7.62 -5.70 18.76
N ASP A 319 7.20 -5.92 17.51
CA ASP A 319 6.70 -4.85 16.63
C ASP A 319 5.41 -4.23 17.22
N PRO A 320 5.35 -2.90 17.42
CA PRO A 320 4.16 -2.20 17.90
C PRO A 320 2.99 -2.16 16.90
N HIS A 321 3.15 -2.66 15.68
CA HIS A 321 2.15 -2.57 14.60
C HIS A 321 1.74 -1.11 14.31
N ASN A 322 2.70 -0.19 14.43
CA ASN A 322 2.53 1.23 14.16
C ASN A 322 3.82 1.76 13.52
N PHE A 323 3.72 2.26 12.29
CA PHE A 323 4.87 2.69 11.50
C PHE A 323 5.73 3.71 12.24
N TYR A 324 5.11 4.70 12.88
CA TYR A 324 5.82 5.78 13.54
C TYR A 324 6.63 5.23 14.71
N LEU A 325 6.01 4.40 15.56
CA LEU A 325 6.70 3.79 16.70
C LEU A 325 7.81 2.84 16.22
N SER A 326 7.53 1.96 15.25
CA SER A 326 8.52 1.04 14.71
C SER A 326 9.70 1.79 14.09
N THR A 327 9.45 2.90 13.38
CA THR A 327 10.51 3.73 12.78
C THR A 327 11.35 4.44 13.82
N ILE A 328 10.75 4.96 14.91
CA ILE A 328 11.53 5.60 15.97
C ILE A 328 12.38 4.56 16.71
N ILE A 329 11.81 3.39 17.02
CA ILE A 329 12.52 2.31 17.69
C ILE A 329 13.70 1.81 16.83
N ASP A 330 13.49 1.66 15.52
CA ASP A 330 14.50 1.13 14.60
C ASP A 330 15.52 2.19 14.21
N SER A 331 15.09 3.40 13.88
CA SER A 331 15.89 4.38 13.16
C SER A 331 15.85 5.80 13.76
N GLY A 332 15.13 5.99 14.87
CA GLY A 332 15.07 7.24 15.60
C GLY A 332 14.15 8.30 15.00
N VAL A 333 13.85 9.34 15.79
CA VAL A 333 13.00 10.47 15.38
C VAL A 333 13.57 11.25 14.20
N PHE A 334 14.91 11.32 14.06
CA PHE A 334 15.53 12.02 12.93
C PHE A 334 15.15 11.39 11.59
N ILE A 335 15.25 10.06 11.48
CA ILE A 335 14.87 9.36 10.26
C ILE A 335 13.37 9.43 10.02
N LEU A 336 12.54 9.31 11.07
CA LEU A 336 11.10 9.50 10.92
C LEU A 336 10.76 10.88 10.33
N THR A 337 11.41 11.94 10.82
CA THR A 337 11.24 13.30 10.31
C THR A 337 11.59 13.39 8.82
N ILE A 338 12.70 12.78 8.41
CA ILE A 338 13.10 12.72 6.99
C ILE A 338 12.04 12.00 6.15
N ILE A 339 11.51 10.86 6.62
CA ILE A 339 10.48 10.12 5.89
C ILE A 339 9.19 10.94 5.74
N ILE A 340 8.73 11.58 6.82
CA ILE A 340 7.55 12.48 6.79
C ILE A 340 7.80 13.64 5.81
N MET A 341 8.99 14.23 5.82
CA MET A 341 9.35 15.28 4.86
C MET A 341 9.31 14.78 3.41
N ILE A 342 9.82 13.58 3.13
CA ILE A 342 9.77 12.98 1.78
C ILE A 342 8.33 12.81 1.31
N LEU A 343 7.42 12.38 2.19
CA LEU A 343 6.00 12.19 1.88
C LEU A 343 5.25 13.50 1.63
N ILE A 344 5.54 14.54 2.42
CA ILE A 344 4.83 15.84 2.34
C ILE A 344 5.38 16.73 1.22
N LYS A 345 6.67 16.60 0.88
CA LYS A 345 7.35 17.47 -0.09
C LYS A 345 6.68 17.53 -1.48
N PRO A 346 6.21 16.42 -2.08
CA PRO A 346 5.45 16.47 -3.33
C PRO A 346 4.21 17.37 -3.25
N LEU A 347 3.47 17.31 -2.13
CA LEU A 347 2.28 18.14 -1.92
C LEU A 347 2.66 19.62 -1.81
N LEU A 348 3.67 19.95 -1.00
CA LEU A 348 4.16 21.34 -0.85
C LEU A 348 4.63 21.93 -2.19
N PHE A 349 5.32 21.12 -3.00
CA PHE A 349 5.76 21.53 -4.34
C PHE A 349 4.58 21.84 -5.26
N LEU A 350 3.52 21.01 -5.24
CA LEU A 350 2.33 21.24 -6.06
C LEU A 350 1.55 22.48 -5.61
N LEU A 351 1.46 22.72 -4.29
CA LEU A 351 0.81 23.91 -3.72
C LEU A 351 1.54 25.20 -4.11
N LYS A 352 2.87 25.24 -3.96
CA LYS A 352 3.68 26.43 -4.24
C LYS A 352 3.66 26.84 -5.71
N ASN A 353 3.62 25.86 -6.62
CA ASN A 353 3.78 26.12 -8.05
C ASN A 353 2.45 26.38 -8.80
N GLY A 354 1.34 26.68 -8.09
CA GLY A 354 0.08 27.10 -8.72
C GLY A 354 -0.54 26.06 -9.67
N ARG A 355 -0.52 24.78 -9.27
CA ARG A 355 -0.79 23.65 -10.16
C ARG A 355 -2.26 23.25 -10.22
N SER A 356 -2.62 22.39 -11.19
CA SER A 356 -4.00 21.89 -11.36
C SER A 356 -4.58 21.38 -10.03
N SER A 357 -5.77 21.88 -9.69
CA SER A 357 -6.49 21.50 -8.47
C SER A 357 -6.62 19.99 -8.29
N ASN A 358 -6.77 19.24 -9.39
CA ASN A 358 -6.96 17.79 -9.33
C ASN A 358 -5.68 17.06 -8.87
N PHE A 359 -4.50 17.50 -9.31
CA PHE A 359 -3.24 16.89 -8.88
C PHE A 359 -2.92 17.21 -7.42
N VAL A 360 -3.23 18.44 -6.97
CA VAL A 360 -3.10 18.82 -5.56
C VAL A 360 -4.01 17.93 -4.71
N LEU A 361 -5.29 17.79 -5.07
CA LEU A 361 -6.24 16.96 -4.33
C LEU A 361 -5.84 15.48 -4.32
N GLY A 362 -5.41 14.92 -5.45
CA GLY A 362 -4.94 13.54 -5.52
C GLY A 362 -3.69 13.28 -4.68
N CYS A 363 -2.70 14.17 -4.76
CA CYS A 363 -1.48 14.08 -3.95
C CYS A 363 -1.80 14.21 -2.45
N MET A 364 -2.69 15.14 -2.09
CA MET A 364 -3.13 15.34 -0.72
C MET A 364 -3.87 14.12 -0.17
N PHE A 365 -4.76 13.53 -0.98
CA PHE A 365 -5.47 12.30 -0.59
C PHE A 365 -4.49 11.18 -0.29
N ILE A 366 -3.57 10.87 -1.21
CA ILE A 366 -2.59 9.79 -1.01
C ILE A 366 -1.73 10.05 0.22
N THR A 367 -1.28 11.29 0.43
CA THR A 367 -0.45 11.66 1.59
C THR A 367 -1.21 11.41 2.90
N ILE A 368 -2.42 11.94 3.03
CA ILE A 368 -3.24 11.79 4.25
C ILE A 368 -3.60 10.32 4.48
N TYR A 369 -4.01 9.62 3.41
CA TYR A 369 -4.37 8.21 3.48
C TYR A 369 -3.22 7.34 3.97
N PHE A 370 -2.01 7.56 3.45
CA PHE A 370 -0.81 6.88 3.91
C PHE A 370 -0.48 7.21 5.37
N LEU A 371 -0.54 8.48 5.76
CA LEU A 371 -0.23 8.90 7.14
C LEU A 371 -1.21 8.30 8.16
N LEU A 372 -2.49 8.17 7.80
CA LEU A 372 -3.51 7.58 8.66
C LEU A 372 -3.34 6.06 8.78
N ILE A 373 -3.16 5.33 7.67
CA ILE A 373 -3.04 3.88 7.74
C ILE A 373 -1.77 3.44 8.47
N SER A 374 -0.71 4.26 8.38
CA SER A 374 0.56 4.08 9.08
C SER A 374 0.42 4.02 10.62
N LEU A 375 -0.68 4.53 11.19
CA LEU A 375 -0.97 4.40 12.63
C LEU A 375 -1.36 2.97 13.03
N PHE A 376 -1.87 2.18 12.09
CA PHE A 376 -2.50 0.89 12.36
C PHE A 376 -1.79 -0.29 11.71
N TYR A 377 -0.96 -0.01 10.71
CA TYR A 377 -0.35 -1.04 9.89
C TYR A 377 0.93 -0.51 9.23
N TRP A 378 2.00 -1.28 9.26
CA TRP A 378 3.29 -0.89 8.68
C TRP A 378 3.85 -1.98 7.78
N GLN A 379 4.21 -1.57 6.55
CA GLN A 379 5.05 -2.36 5.66
C GLN A 379 5.92 -1.49 4.75
N VAL A 380 7.16 -1.93 4.60
CA VAL A 380 8.19 -1.28 3.79
C VAL A 380 7.73 -1.02 2.34
N ARG A 381 7.12 -2.02 1.70
CA ARG A 381 6.61 -1.91 0.31
C ARG A 381 5.53 -0.84 0.12
N VAL A 382 4.68 -0.63 1.13
CA VAL A 382 3.59 0.36 1.11
C VAL A 382 4.17 1.78 1.06
N LEU A 383 5.22 2.07 1.83
CA LEU A 383 5.92 3.36 1.80
C LEU A 383 6.50 3.64 0.41
N TYR A 384 7.22 2.68 -0.14
CA TYR A 384 7.94 2.86 -1.41
C TYR A 384 7.00 2.97 -2.61
N PHE A 385 5.90 2.21 -2.61
CA PHE A 385 4.85 2.34 -3.61
C PHE A 385 4.17 3.72 -3.52
N SER A 386 3.84 4.18 -2.32
CA SER A 386 3.27 5.52 -2.09
C SER A 386 4.19 6.63 -2.60
N ASN A 387 5.49 6.52 -2.34
CA ASN A 387 6.49 7.46 -2.84
C ASN A 387 6.52 7.51 -4.37
N ILE A 388 6.48 6.35 -5.06
CA ILE A 388 6.41 6.31 -6.53
C ILE A 388 5.21 7.14 -7.01
N LEU A 389 4.02 6.91 -6.44
CA LEU A 389 2.80 7.63 -6.83
C LEU A 389 2.90 9.13 -6.56
N LEU A 390 3.35 9.53 -5.37
CA LEU A 390 3.45 10.94 -4.99
C LEU A 390 4.42 11.72 -5.90
N PHE A 391 5.59 11.16 -6.20
CA PHE A 391 6.55 11.82 -7.09
C PHE A 391 6.07 11.87 -8.55
N THR A 392 5.23 10.94 -8.99
CA THR A 392 4.68 11.00 -10.34
C THR A 392 3.67 12.14 -10.53
N PHE A 393 2.95 12.59 -9.49
CA PHE A 393 2.12 13.80 -9.57
C PHE A 393 2.93 15.06 -9.88
N ILE A 394 4.16 15.13 -9.39
CA ILE A 394 5.11 16.22 -9.72
C ILE A 394 5.41 16.19 -11.23
N ASN A 395 5.61 15.00 -11.79
CA ASN A 395 6.04 14.78 -13.17
C ASN A 395 4.91 14.91 -14.20
N MET A 396 3.67 14.54 -13.85
CA MET A 396 2.45 14.71 -14.68
C MET A 396 2.23 16.15 -15.13
N ASN A 397 2.83 17.07 -14.39
CA ASN A 397 2.55 18.47 -14.41
C ASN A 397 3.62 19.28 -15.15
N SER A 398 4.84 18.76 -15.27
CA SER A 398 5.84 19.37 -16.17
C SER A 398 5.45 19.26 -17.63
N ILE A 399 4.74 18.18 -18.02
CA ILE A 399 4.38 17.92 -19.42
C ILE A 399 3.29 18.87 -19.93
N LYS A 400 2.35 19.30 -19.07
CA LYS A 400 1.28 20.24 -19.45
C LYS A 400 1.72 21.70 -19.60
N ASN A 401 2.94 22.04 -19.19
CA ASN A 401 3.47 23.40 -19.32
C ASN A 401 4.42 23.53 -20.52
N ASP A 402 4.78 22.42 -21.17
CA ASP A 402 5.65 22.36 -22.35
C ASP A 402 4.84 22.10 -23.65
N GLU A 403 3.51 21.98 -23.54
CA GLU A 403 2.51 22.05 -24.62
C GLU A 403 1.82 23.42 -24.56
#